data_AF-A0A7S2PGR2-F1
#
_entry.id   AF-A0A7S2PGR2-F1
#
_cell.length_a   1.000
_cell.length_b   1.000
_cell.length_c   1.000
_cell.angle_alpha   90.00
_cell.angle_beta   90.00
_cell.angle_gamma   90.00
#
_symmetry.space_group_name_H-M   'P 1'
#
loop_
_entity.id
_entity.type
_entity.pdbx_description
1 polymer ?
#
loop_
_entity_poly.entity_id
_entity_poly.type
_entity_poly.pdbx_seq_one_letter_code
_entity_poly.pdbx_strand_id
1 'polypeptide(L)'
;LKGVYPRQPKKAPKNKKGQVFYHIKDVKALAHEPLLDKFREFRAFMKKVRRSANRHEKDEARRKEPLAPKYTLHHLVRERYPRFADALGDLDDALCLVHLFACLPSDGKIKSGITRKAQQLAASWGAYCSVTGSVTKSFISVKGVYLEADIMTSGQAVPVRWVTPHNFTQHIPEGVDFRVML
;
A
#
# COMPACT_ATOMS: atom_id res chain seq x y z
N LEU A 1 -3.09 2.01 -8.04
CA LEU A 1 -4.22 2.32 -7.14
C LEU A 1 -5.51 1.58 -7.50
N LYS A 2 -6.04 1.65 -8.73
CA LYS A 2 -7.24 0.88 -9.15
C LYS A 2 -7.02 -0.63 -9.35
N GLY A 3 -5.77 -1.12 -9.28
CA GLY A 3 -5.47 -2.55 -9.48
C GLY A 3 -5.60 -3.03 -10.92
N VAL A 4 -5.17 -2.22 -11.91
CA VAL A 4 -5.10 -2.66 -13.31
C VAL A 4 -3.80 -3.44 -13.50
N TYR A 5 -3.93 -4.73 -13.78
CA TYR A 5 -2.81 -5.65 -13.96
C TYR A 5 -2.54 -5.91 -15.46
N PRO A 6 -1.28 -6.16 -15.84
CA PRO A 6 -0.94 -6.55 -17.19
C PRO A 6 -1.58 -7.90 -17.55
N ARG A 7 -1.94 -8.08 -18.82
CA ARG A 7 -2.54 -9.32 -19.34
C ARG A 7 -1.74 -9.84 -20.52
N GLN A 8 -1.59 -11.16 -20.61
CA GLN A 8 -0.96 -11.78 -21.76
C GLN A 8 -1.97 -11.96 -22.90
N PRO A 9 -1.73 -11.42 -24.10
CA PRO A 9 -2.63 -11.62 -25.24
C PRO A 9 -2.51 -13.04 -25.81
N LYS A 10 -3.63 -13.64 -26.22
CA LYS A 10 -3.65 -14.99 -26.84
C LYS A 10 -2.77 -15.09 -28.09
N LYS A 11 -2.66 -14.00 -28.87
CA LYS A 11 -1.76 -13.87 -30.01
C LYS A 11 -0.96 -12.59 -29.85
N ALA A 12 0.29 -12.70 -29.42
CA ALA A 12 1.17 -11.55 -29.31
C ALA A 12 1.52 -11.02 -30.72
N PRO A 13 1.33 -9.73 -31.00
CA PRO A 13 1.75 -9.15 -32.28
C PRO A 13 3.27 -9.34 -32.45
N LYS A 14 3.70 -9.91 -33.58
CA LYS A 14 5.13 -10.20 -33.86
C LYS A 14 6.03 -8.97 -33.70
N ASN A 15 5.50 -7.77 -33.97
CA ASN A 15 6.22 -6.49 -33.90
C ASN A 15 6.25 -5.87 -32.48
N LYS A 16 5.68 -6.53 -31.47
CA LYS A 16 5.55 -6.01 -30.10
C LYS A 16 6.12 -6.98 -29.05
N LYS A 17 7.20 -7.70 -29.39
CA LYS A 17 7.93 -8.54 -28.42
C LYS A 17 8.50 -7.64 -27.30
N GLY A 18 8.34 -8.08 -26.04
CA GLY A 18 8.84 -7.35 -24.86
C GLY A 18 7.94 -6.22 -24.35
N GLN A 19 6.75 -6.02 -24.93
CA GLN A 19 5.79 -5.02 -24.43
C GLN A 19 4.86 -5.61 -23.37
N VAL A 20 4.48 -4.76 -22.41
CA VAL A 20 3.47 -5.06 -21.40
C VAL A 20 2.10 -4.66 -21.95
N PHE A 21 1.16 -5.60 -22.00
CA PHE A 21 -0.17 -5.36 -22.56
C PHE A 21 -1.19 -5.16 -21.44
N TYR A 22 -2.09 -4.20 -21.64
CA TYR A 22 -3.23 -3.94 -20.78
C TYR A 22 -4.52 -4.04 -21.58
N HIS A 23 -5.61 -4.39 -20.90
CA HIS A 23 -6.91 -4.44 -21.54
C HIS A 23 -7.47 -3.02 -21.73
N ILE A 24 -7.95 -2.72 -22.94
CA ILE A 24 -8.38 -1.35 -23.30
C ILE A 24 -9.54 -0.86 -22.41
N LYS A 25 -10.48 -1.75 -22.02
CA LYS A 25 -11.59 -1.35 -21.14
C LYS A 25 -11.08 -0.91 -19.77
N ASP A 26 -10.07 -1.59 -19.24
CA ASP A 26 -9.50 -1.32 -17.92
C ASP A 26 -8.78 0.04 -17.95
N VAL A 27 -8.06 0.34 -19.04
CA VAL A 27 -7.43 1.66 -19.24
C VAL A 27 -8.46 2.77 -19.43
N LYS A 28 -9.54 2.53 -20.18
CA LYS A 28 -10.61 3.51 -20.37
C LYS A 28 -11.32 3.82 -19.04
N ALA A 29 -11.54 2.83 -18.19
CA ALA A 29 -12.14 3.05 -16.87
C ALA A 29 -11.31 3.98 -15.99
N LEU A 30 -9.97 3.95 -16.10
CA LEU A 30 -9.10 4.86 -15.37
C LEU A 30 -9.32 6.33 -15.73
N ALA A 31 -9.75 6.64 -16.95
CA ALA A 31 -9.95 8.03 -17.39
C ALA A 31 -11.06 8.76 -16.60
N HIS A 32 -12.00 8.01 -16.03
CA HIS A 32 -13.11 8.53 -15.24
C HIS A 32 -12.85 8.51 -13.73
N GLU A 33 -11.63 8.17 -13.30
CA GLU A 33 -11.29 8.06 -11.89
C GLU A 33 -11.16 9.45 -11.23
N PRO A 34 -11.93 9.79 -10.18
CA PRO A 34 -11.89 11.10 -9.52
C PRO A 34 -10.51 11.47 -8.96
N LEU A 35 -9.70 10.46 -8.64
CA LEU A 35 -8.34 10.67 -8.13
C LEU A 35 -7.44 11.37 -9.16
N LEU A 36 -7.73 11.26 -10.46
CA LEU A 36 -6.98 11.97 -11.50
C LEU A 36 -7.07 13.48 -11.33
N ASP A 37 -8.22 14.01 -10.92
CA ASP A 37 -8.38 15.44 -10.69
C ASP A 37 -7.58 15.90 -9.47
N LYS A 38 -7.52 15.09 -8.42
CA LYS A 38 -6.62 15.34 -7.29
C LYS A 38 -5.15 15.30 -7.67
N PHE A 39 -4.74 14.43 -8.57
CA PHE A 39 -3.38 14.43 -9.10
C PHE A 39 -3.08 15.66 -9.96
N ARG A 40 -4.06 16.14 -10.73
CA ARG A 40 -3.95 17.39 -11.49
C ARG A 40 -3.83 18.61 -10.57
N GLU A 41 -4.67 18.69 -9.54
CA GLU A 41 -4.61 19.72 -8.48
C GLU A 41 -3.23 19.72 -7.81
N PHE A 42 -2.74 18.55 -7.39
CA PHE A 42 -1.44 18.40 -6.75
C PHE A 42 -0.30 18.81 -7.68
N ARG A 43 -0.34 18.42 -8.96
CA ARG A 43 0.65 18.85 -9.96
C ARG A 43 0.64 20.36 -10.17
N ALA A 44 -0.54 20.98 -10.23
CA ALA A 44 -0.67 22.43 -10.35
C ALA A 44 -0.12 23.15 -9.10
N PHE A 45 -0.39 22.62 -7.91
CA PHE A 45 0.18 23.08 -6.65
C PHE A 45 1.71 22.99 -6.65
N MET A 46 2.28 21.84 -7.02
CA MET A 46 3.74 21.66 -7.11
C MET A 46 4.39 22.62 -8.12
N LYS A 47 3.70 22.95 -9.22
CA LYS A 47 4.17 23.98 -10.17
C LYS A 47 4.23 25.37 -9.52
N LYS A 48 3.26 25.73 -8.68
CA LYS A 48 3.28 27.00 -7.93
C LYS A 48 4.43 27.04 -6.92
N VAL A 49 4.62 25.96 -6.15
CA VAL A 49 5.74 25.84 -5.19
C VAL A 49 7.08 25.96 -5.91
N ARG A 50 7.26 25.27 -7.05
CA ARG A 50 8.49 25.34 -7.84
C ARG A 50 8.74 26.74 -8.42
N ARG A 51 7.70 27.48 -8.80
CA ARG A 51 7.84 28.87 -9.26
C ARG A 51 8.36 29.79 -8.15
N SER A 52 7.78 29.74 -6.96
CA SER A 52 8.27 30.53 -5.81
C SER A 52 9.69 30.14 -5.43
N ALA A 53 10.00 28.83 -5.42
CA ALA A 53 11.35 28.35 -5.15
C ALA A 53 12.39 28.86 -6.17
N ASN A 54 12.03 28.87 -7.46
CA ASN A 54 12.90 29.39 -8.53
C ASN A 54 13.07 30.92 -8.47
N ARG A 55 12.16 31.66 -7.83
CA ARG A 55 12.28 33.09 -7.55
C ARG A 55 13.07 33.40 -6.27
N HIS A 56 13.62 32.37 -5.62
CA HIS A 56 14.29 32.45 -4.33
C HIS A 56 13.39 32.86 -3.15
N GLU A 57 12.06 32.80 -3.31
CA GLU A 57 11.06 33.10 -2.27
C GLU A 57 10.82 31.85 -1.38
N LYS A 58 11.83 31.45 -0.61
CA LYS A 58 11.80 30.21 0.19
C LYS A 58 10.72 30.22 1.28
N ASP A 59 10.44 31.38 1.87
CA ASP A 59 9.44 31.50 2.94
C ASP A 59 8.01 31.33 2.40
N GLU A 60 7.74 31.84 1.19
CA GLU A 60 6.45 31.67 0.55
C GLU A 60 6.22 30.20 0.17
N ALA A 61 7.26 29.49 -0.26
CA ALA A 61 7.20 28.05 -0.53
C ALA A 61 6.90 27.25 0.75
N ARG A 62 7.54 27.57 1.88
CA ARG A 62 7.28 26.93 3.19
C ARG A 62 5.85 27.18 3.67
N ARG A 63 5.31 28.39 3.49
CA ARG A 63 3.91 28.71 3.83
C ARG A 63 2.90 27.93 2.99
N LYS A 64 3.25 27.60 1.74
CA LYS A 64 2.38 26.84 0.83
C LYS A 64 2.37 25.35 1.16
N GLU A 65 3.46 24.78 1.65
CA GLU A 65 3.60 23.34 1.96
C GLU A 65 2.43 22.71 2.75
N PRO A 66 1.92 23.30 3.86
CA PRO A 66 0.78 22.73 4.59
C PRO A 66 -0.54 22.75 3.80
N LEU A 67 -0.66 23.62 2.80
CA LEU A 67 -1.84 23.73 1.92
C LEU A 67 -1.81 22.72 0.77
N ALA A 68 -0.85 21.79 0.75
CA ALA A 68 -0.77 20.76 -0.25
C ALA A 68 -2.07 19.93 -0.30
N PRO A 69 -2.70 19.79 -1.48
CA PRO A 69 -3.90 18.97 -1.65
C PRO A 69 -3.62 17.54 -1.18
N LYS A 70 -4.45 17.03 -0.27
CA LYS A 70 -4.42 15.64 0.17
C LYS A 70 -5.55 14.87 -0.51
N TYR A 71 -5.28 13.61 -0.82
CA TYR A 71 -6.29 12.70 -1.36
C TYR A 71 -6.46 11.52 -0.41
N THR A 72 -7.65 10.92 -0.45
CA THR A 72 -7.99 9.70 0.27
C THR A 72 -8.27 8.57 -0.70
N LEU A 73 -8.12 7.33 -0.26
CA LEU A 73 -8.39 6.13 -1.07
C LEU A 73 -9.67 5.41 -0.63
N HIS A 74 -10.49 6.02 0.24
CA HIS A 74 -11.67 5.37 0.82
C HIS A 74 -12.67 4.86 -0.22
N HIS A 75 -12.93 5.65 -1.28
CA HIS A 75 -13.84 5.25 -2.33
C HIS A 75 -13.31 4.05 -3.11
N LEU A 76 -12.00 4.01 -3.40
CA LEU A 76 -11.36 2.87 -4.07
C LEU A 76 -11.44 1.58 -3.24
N VAL A 77 -11.22 1.68 -1.93
CA VAL A 77 -11.32 0.51 -1.03
C VAL A 77 -12.75 -0.02 -1.02
N ARG A 78 -13.75 0.87 -0.94
CA ARG A 78 -15.17 0.49 -0.91
C ARG A 78 -15.66 -0.10 -2.24
N GLU A 79 -15.17 0.43 -3.36
CA GLU A 79 -15.48 -0.12 -4.69
C GLU A 79 -14.85 -1.49 -4.91
N ARG A 80 -13.62 -1.69 -4.40
CA ARG A 80 -12.91 -2.97 -4.52
C ARG A 80 -13.46 -4.05 -3.59
N TYR A 81 -13.87 -3.66 -2.39
CA TYR A 81 -14.39 -4.55 -1.36
C TYR A 81 -15.77 -4.08 -0.90
N PRO A 82 -16.85 -4.44 -1.61
CA PRO A 82 -18.20 -4.01 -1.26
C PRO A 82 -18.67 -4.55 0.10
N ARG A 83 -18.18 -5.73 0.50
CA ARG A 83 -18.48 -6.37 1.78
C ARG A 83 -17.23 -6.47 2.64
N PHE A 84 -17.42 -6.48 3.96
CA PHE A 84 -16.32 -6.60 4.91
C PHE A 84 -15.57 -7.94 4.79
N ALA A 85 -16.28 -9.04 4.53
CA ALA A 85 -15.66 -10.35 4.31
C ALA A 85 -14.72 -10.36 3.09
N ASP A 86 -15.06 -9.62 2.03
CA ASP A 86 -14.21 -9.50 0.83
C ASP A 86 -12.90 -8.76 1.16
N ALA A 87 -12.97 -7.76 2.03
CA ALA A 87 -11.79 -7.02 2.50
C ALA A 87 -10.89 -7.89 3.41
N LEU A 88 -11.49 -8.73 4.26
CA LEU A 88 -10.73 -9.66 5.11
C LEU A 88 -10.00 -10.73 4.29
N GLY A 89 -10.63 -11.24 3.23
CA GLY A 89 -10.01 -12.27 2.37
C GLY A 89 -8.73 -11.80 1.67
N ASP A 90 -8.58 -10.49 1.43
CA ASP A 90 -7.39 -9.88 0.83
C ASP A 90 -6.44 -9.25 1.89
N LEU A 91 -6.73 -9.41 3.19
CA LEU A 91 -5.99 -8.73 4.25
C LEU A 91 -4.59 -9.34 4.50
N ASP A 92 -4.39 -10.61 4.15
CA ASP A 92 -3.15 -11.38 4.34
C ASP A 92 -1.90 -10.64 3.81
N ASP A 93 -1.95 -10.21 2.54
CA ASP A 93 -0.84 -9.52 1.87
C ASP A 93 -0.53 -8.17 2.53
N ALA A 94 -1.58 -7.44 2.93
CA ALA A 94 -1.43 -6.15 3.59
C ALA A 94 -0.79 -6.30 4.96
N LEU A 95 -1.17 -7.32 5.74
CA LEU A 95 -0.58 -7.59 7.05
C LEU A 95 0.88 -8.01 6.93
N CYS A 96 1.23 -8.85 5.95
CA CYS A 96 2.62 -9.22 5.70
C CYS A 96 3.49 -7.98 5.41
N LEU A 97 2.99 -7.06 4.58
CA LEU A 97 3.69 -5.83 4.23
C LEU A 97 3.83 -4.89 5.43
N VAL A 98 2.78 -4.76 6.25
CA VAL A 98 2.81 -3.95 7.49
C VAL A 98 3.86 -4.49 8.46
N HIS A 99 3.91 -5.81 8.69
CA HIS A 99 4.91 -6.41 9.57
C HIS A 99 6.32 -6.28 9.01
N LEU A 100 6.50 -6.38 7.69
CA LEU A 100 7.78 -6.10 7.03
C LEU A 100 8.25 -4.67 7.32
N PHE A 101 7.43 -3.66 7.04
CA PHE A 101 7.81 -2.26 7.27
C PHE A 101 7.95 -1.89 8.74
N ALA A 102 7.32 -2.64 9.66
CA ALA A 102 7.50 -2.45 11.09
C ALA A 102 8.91 -2.85 11.57
N CYS A 103 9.52 -3.84 10.92
CA CYS A 103 10.87 -4.34 11.22
C CYS A 103 11.99 -3.63 10.44
N LEU A 104 11.67 -2.91 9.35
CA LEU A 104 12.67 -2.24 8.54
C LEU A 104 13.22 -0.98 9.22
N PRO A 105 14.55 -0.73 9.17
CA PRO A 105 15.13 0.51 9.64
C PRO A 105 14.64 1.70 8.80
N SER A 106 14.51 2.85 9.43
CA SER A 106 14.21 4.11 8.74
C SER A 106 15.47 4.64 8.05
N ASP A 107 15.75 4.14 6.85
CA ASP A 107 16.92 4.53 6.08
C ASP A 107 16.58 4.92 4.63
N GLY A 108 17.31 5.91 4.12
CA GLY A 108 17.23 6.45 2.76
C GLY A 108 15.81 6.84 2.32
N LYS A 109 15.16 5.93 1.58
CA LYS A 109 13.85 6.14 0.96
C LYS A 109 12.68 5.90 1.93
N ILE A 110 12.90 5.16 3.01
CA ILE A 110 11.85 4.82 3.99
C ILE A 110 11.82 5.90 5.07
N LYS A 111 10.75 6.70 5.08
CA LYS A 111 10.56 7.74 6.09
C LYS A 111 10.16 7.14 7.42
N SER A 112 10.70 7.66 8.52
CA SER A 112 10.39 7.22 9.89
C SER A 112 8.91 7.25 10.25
N GLY A 113 8.14 8.19 9.66
CA GLY A 113 6.70 8.26 9.84
C GLY A 113 5.96 7.02 9.32
N ILE A 114 6.48 6.37 8.27
CA ILE A 114 5.88 5.17 7.67
C ILE A 114 6.16 3.96 8.56
N THR A 115 7.41 3.75 8.96
CA THR A 115 7.81 2.69 9.90
C THR A 115 7.01 2.78 11.20
N ARG A 116 6.90 3.98 11.80
CA ARG A 116 6.12 4.16 13.04
C ARG A 116 4.64 3.82 12.85
N LYS A 117 4.05 4.22 11.72
CA LYS A 117 2.65 3.88 11.41
C LYS A 117 2.47 2.37 11.23
N ALA A 118 3.41 1.70 10.57
CA ALA A 118 3.39 0.24 10.41
C ALA A 118 3.48 -0.48 11.76
N GLN A 119 4.37 -0.04 12.65
CA GLN A 119 4.49 -0.56 14.02
C GLN A 119 3.19 -0.38 14.81
N GLN A 120 2.55 0.78 14.73
CA GLN A 120 1.26 1.04 15.38
C GLN A 120 0.16 0.12 14.85
N LEU A 121 0.09 -0.10 13.53
CA LEU A 121 -0.91 -0.96 12.91
C LEU A 121 -0.68 -2.43 13.27
N ALA A 122 0.57 -2.91 13.23
CA ALA A 122 0.94 -4.26 13.66
C ALA A 122 0.59 -4.50 15.13
N ALA A 123 0.91 -3.55 16.02
CA ALA A 123 0.57 -3.63 17.44
C ALA A 123 -0.95 -3.63 17.67
N SER A 124 -1.70 -2.79 16.94
CA SER A 124 -3.17 -2.75 17.03
C SER A 124 -3.80 -4.07 16.57
N TRP A 125 -3.28 -4.66 15.50
CA TRP A 125 -3.72 -5.97 15.02
C TRP A 125 -3.42 -7.08 16.04
N GLY A 126 -2.20 -7.11 16.58
CA GLY A 126 -1.83 -8.06 17.62
C GLY A 126 -2.69 -7.94 18.88
N ALA A 127 -2.98 -6.70 19.31
CA ALA A 127 -3.86 -6.44 20.44
C ALA A 127 -5.29 -6.94 20.18
N TYR A 128 -5.83 -6.70 18.99
CA TYR A 128 -7.14 -7.21 18.58
C TYR A 128 -7.20 -8.75 18.63
N CYS A 129 -6.21 -9.44 18.05
CA CYS A 129 -6.16 -10.90 18.07
C CYS A 129 -5.98 -11.46 19.49
N SER A 130 -5.22 -10.77 20.34
CA SER A 130 -5.02 -11.15 21.74
C SER A 130 -6.29 -11.01 22.58
N VAL A 131 -7.05 -9.92 22.39
CA VAL A 131 -8.29 -9.66 23.14
C VAL A 131 -9.40 -10.60 22.71
N THR A 132 -9.50 -10.89 21.41
CA THR A 132 -10.53 -11.78 20.86
C THR A 132 -10.19 -13.26 20.97
N GLY A 133 -8.93 -13.61 21.26
CA GLY A 133 -8.47 -15.01 21.29
C GLY A 133 -8.60 -15.70 19.93
N SER A 134 -8.47 -14.94 18.83
CA SER A 134 -8.79 -15.41 17.48
C SER A 134 -7.68 -16.22 16.80
N VAL A 135 -6.47 -16.28 17.38
CA VAL A 135 -5.33 -16.99 16.79
C VAL A 135 -5.54 -18.49 16.94
N THR A 136 -5.60 -19.20 15.81
CA THR A 136 -5.89 -20.65 15.79
C THR A 136 -4.66 -21.49 15.48
N LYS A 137 -3.74 -20.98 14.64
CA LYS A 137 -2.52 -21.71 14.28
C LYS A 137 -1.31 -20.80 14.31
N SER A 138 -0.18 -21.38 14.67
CA SER A 138 1.13 -20.72 14.65
C SER A 138 2.20 -21.69 14.18
N PHE A 139 3.13 -21.19 13.35
CA PHE A 139 4.27 -21.96 12.87
C PHE A 139 5.52 -21.08 12.83
N ILE A 140 6.60 -21.52 13.50
CA ILE A 140 7.87 -20.82 13.51
C ILE A 140 8.75 -21.36 12.39
N SER A 141 9.32 -20.45 11.60
CA SER A 141 10.25 -20.78 10.51
C SER A 141 11.53 -19.94 10.63
N VAL A 142 12.49 -20.23 9.74
CA VAL A 142 13.68 -19.37 9.55
C VAL A 142 13.30 -17.95 9.11
N LYS A 143 12.20 -17.76 8.36
CA LYS A 143 11.77 -16.45 7.85
C LYS A 143 11.10 -15.57 8.91
N GLY A 144 10.56 -16.19 9.97
CA GLY A 144 9.70 -15.54 10.94
C GLY A 144 8.61 -16.48 11.46
N VAL A 145 7.64 -15.90 12.16
CA VAL A 145 6.50 -16.59 12.76
C VAL A 145 5.28 -16.40 11.85
N TYR A 146 4.77 -17.50 11.32
CA TYR A 146 3.51 -17.55 10.60
C TYR A 146 2.36 -17.70 11.60
N LEU A 147 1.32 -16.90 11.43
CA LEU A 147 0.12 -16.91 12.27
C LEU A 147 -1.12 -17.02 11.39
N GLU A 148 -2.12 -17.73 11.88
CA GLU A 148 -3.47 -17.79 11.33
C GLU A 148 -4.45 -17.36 12.42
N ALA A 149 -5.34 -16.43 12.10
CA ALA A 149 -6.44 -16.02 12.98
C ALA A 149 -7.78 -16.14 12.26
N ASP A 150 -8.76 -16.74 12.93
CA ASP A 150 -10.12 -16.88 12.42
C ASP A 150 -10.95 -15.68 12.88
N ILE A 151 -11.24 -14.77 11.94
CA ILE A 151 -11.99 -13.56 12.22
C ILE A 151 -13.48 -13.81 11.96
N MET A 152 -14.31 -13.69 13.00
CA MET A 152 -15.75 -13.88 12.89
C MET A 152 -16.43 -12.68 12.22
N THR A 153 -17.14 -12.92 11.12
CA THR A 153 -17.96 -11.92 10.43
C THR A 153 -19.30 -12.50 10.01
N SER A 154 -20.41 -11.86 10.40
CA SER A 154 -21.76 -12.24 9.96
C SER A 154 -22.07 -13.75 10.07
N GLY A 155 -21.59 -14.40 11.14
CA GLY A 155 -21.78 -15.84 11.38
C GLY A 155 -20.80 -16.77 10.66
N GLN A 156 -19.85 -16.24 9.88
CA GLN A 156 -18.80 -17.00 9.18
C GLN A 156 -17.41 -16.60 9.69
N ALA A 157 -16.55 -17.58 9.93
CA ALA A 157 -15.14 -17.36 10.21
C ALA A 157 -14.35 -17.19 8.89
N VAL A 158 -13.56 -16.11 8.82
CA VAL A 158 -12.64 -15.86 7.70
C VAL A 158 -11.21 -16.03 8.23
N PRO A 159 -10.46 -17.03 7.75
CA PRO A 159 -9.08 -17.24 8.17
C PRO A 159 -8.18 -16.17 7.53
N VAL A 160 -7.41 -15.47 8.35
CA VAL A 160 -6.42 -14.47 7.94
C VAL A 160 -5.03 -14.97 8.32
N ARG A 161 -4.10 -14.99 7.37
CA ARG A 161 -2.73 -15.48 7.56
C ARG A 161 -1.72 -14.39 7.30
N TRP A 162 -0.74 -14.27 8.19
CA TRP A 162 0.38 -13.35 7.99
C TRP A 162 1.67 -13.90 8.57
N VAL A 163 2.79 -13.31 8.15
CA VAL A 163 4.11 -13.60 8.69
C VAL A 163 4.64 -12.40 9.46
N THR A 164 5.12 -12.64 10.67
CA THR A 164 5.88 -11.69 11.47
C THR A 164 7.36 -12.01 11.35
N PRO A 165 8.18 -11.15 10.73
CA PRO A 165 9.61 -11.38 10.62
C PRO A 165 10.28 -11.44 12.00
N HIS A 166 11.38 -12.17 12.09
CA HIS A 166 12.25 -12.09 13.28
C HIS A 166 12.84 -10.69 13.39
N ASN A 167 12.97 -10.18 14.63
CA ASN A 167 13.46 -8.82 14.89
C ASN A 167 14.99 -8.74 14.82
N PHE A 168 15.53 -8.99 13.63
CA PHE A 168 16.95 -8.82 13.32
C PHE A 168 17.20 -7.50 12.59
N THR A 169 18.43 -7.00 12.68
CA THR A 169 18.86 -5.86 11.87
C THR A 169 18.81 -6.25 10.39
N GLN A 170 17.83 -5.71 9.66
CA GLN A 170 17.65 -6.00 8.24
C GLN A 170 18.51 -5.06 7.38
N HIS A 171 19.20 -5.62 6.40
CA HIS A 171 19.87 -4.85 5.36
C HIS A 171 18.89 -4.57 4.22
N ILE A 172 18.79 -3.32 3.78
CA ILE A 172 17.93 -2.93 2.67
C ILE A 172 18.62 -3.33 1.34
N PRO A 173 18.06 -4.25 0.53
CA PRO A 173 18.66 -4.62 -0.75
C PRO A 173 18.52 -3.49 -1.78
N GLU A 174 19.57 -3.24 -2.55
CA GLU A 174 19.59 -2.17 -3.58
C GLU A 174 18.66 -2.47 -4.77
N GLY A 175 18.38 -3.74 -5.05
CA GLY A 175 17.56 -4.17 -6.18
C GLY A 175 16.04 -4.03 -6.00
N VAL A 176 15.57 -3.57 -4.83
CA VAL A 176 14.13 -3.45 -4.53
C VAL A 176 13.64 -2.02 -4.73
N ASP A 177 12.59 -1.86 -5.53
CA ASP A 177 11.96 -0.54 -5.72
C ASP A 177 10.89 -0.27 -4.65
N PHE A 178 11.33 0.34 -3.56
CA PHE A 178 10.45 0.79 -2.46
C PHE A 178 9.41 1.82 -2.91
N ARG A 179 9.55 2.50 -4.05
CA ARG A 179 8.52 3.45 -4.52
C ARG A 179 7.23 2.76 -4.92
N VAL A 180 7.29 1.47 -5.26
CA VAL A 180 6.12 0.66 -5.59
C VAL A 180 5.49 0.07 -4.33
N MET A 181 6.28 -0.16 -3.29
CA MET A 181 5.84 -0.75 -2.02
C MET A 181 5.31 0.27 -1.00
N LEU A 182 5.50 1.58 -1.24
CA LEU A 182 5.10 2.72 -0.39
C LEU A 182 3.91 3.47 -0.98
#